data_AF-A0A957S9Z3-F1
#
_entry.id   AF-A0A957S9Z3-F1
#
_cell.length_a   1.000
_cell.length_b   1.000
_cell.length_c   1.000
_cell.angle_alpha   90.00
_cell.angle_beta   90.00
_cell.angle_gamma   90.00
#
_symmetry.space_group_name_H-M   'P 1'
#
loop_
_entity.id
_entity.type
_entity.pdbx_description
1 polymer ?
#
loop_
_entity_poly.entity_id
_entity_poly.type
_entity_poly.pdbx_seq_one_letter_code
_entity_poly.pdbx_strand_id
1 'polypeptide(L)'
;MNPISAFLVHHLIFVYFLYGLAFFAMGLALLLARRRNPALPLAVALGPLTLFALLHGAHEWYEMFQLIDARITGSSPSLWGEWVRLVLLVLSFCALILFGTTPMMQVSRGWLRALPVGGLLTLWLLGGGVVYLVRQPAPAALLDMLDVLARYCLGLPGALLGAWALMRQQQLLREQNLSQFSRDLVWCASALLLYGVVGQLFVRPTALPPSTVLNSETFLAWFGVPVQLFRALLAGGCTIFLIKALRIFDVESQRRLAEANQSRLQAQSQVLAAERRSVAEISRLNDELRLSTRELSLLLELSNILVTPQALATRLTTIIEKIVENLHFTDAGLILLIDQKNGTTTNATHTGFLEPVDDGQSRYSRTLALGRRSTAEGRALCSHADGQVLEIQVEVNLLKQACAQYVSPTLYIALPIHAQQQV
;
A
#
# COMPACT_ATOMS: atom_id res chain seq x y z
N MET A 1 -19.50 -20.97 -57.35
CA MET A 1 -19.11 -20.22 -56.14
C MET A 1 -18.88 -18.77 -56.54
N ASN A 2 -19.40 -17.79 -55.79
CA ASN A 2 -19.16 -16.36 -56.09
C ASN A 2 -17.66 -16.03 -55.88
N PRO A 3 -17.04 -15.14 -56.67
CA PRO A 3 -15.63 -14.73 -56.49
C PRO A 3 -15.27 -14.32 -55.06
N ILE A 4 -16.19 -13.68 -54.31
CA ILE A 4 -15.96 -13.29 -52.91
C ILE A 4 -15.82 -14.52 -52.02
N SER A 5 -16.70 -15.52 -52.19
CA SER A 5 -16.64 -16.77 -51.45
C SER A 5 -15.33 -17.52 -51.73
N ALA A 6 -14.91 -17.56 -53.01
CA ALA A 6 -13.65 -18.18 -53.42
C ALA A 6 -12.44 -17.49 -52.78
N PHE A 7 -12.42 -16.16 -52.77
CA PHE A 7 -11.40 -15.38 -52.09
C PHE A 7 -11.34 -15.74 -50.59
N LEU A 8 -12.46 -15.71 -49.88
CA LEU A 8 -12.50 -15.99 -48.44
C LEU A 8 -12.05 -17.43 -48.10
N VAL A 9 -12.44 -18.42 -48.91
CA VAL A 9 -12.00 -19.81 -48.75
C VAL A 9 -10.50 -19.93 -49.00
N HIS A 10 -9.98 -19.25 -50.03
CA HIS A 10 -8.55 -19.25 -50.34
C HIS A 10 -7.71 -18.61 -49.22
N HIS A 11 -8.27 -17.62 -48.51
CA HIS A 11 -7.62 -16.91 -47.41
C HIS A 11 -8.02 -17.39 -46.00
N LEU A 12 -8.51 -18.62 -45.85
CA LEU A 12 -8.88 -19.19 -44.54
C LEU A 12 -7.75 -19.15 -43.49
N ILE A 13 -6.48 -19.29 -43.90
CA ILE A 13 -5.34 -19.19 -42.99
C ILE A 13 -5.36 -17.86 -42.23
N PHE A 14 -5.66 -16.75 -42.91
CA PHE A 14 -5.74 -15.43 -42.27
C PHE A 14 -6.96 -15.32 -41.34
N VAL A 15 -8.07 -15.95 -41.71
CA VAL A 15 -9.25 -16.03 -40.85
C VAL A 15 -8.93 -16.76 -39.55
N TYR A 16 -8.28 -17.93 -39.62
CA TYR A 16 -7.84 -18.68 -38.44
C TYR A 16 -6.80 -17.92 -37.60
N PHE A 17 -5.90 -17.18 -38.24
CA PHE A 17 -4.96 -16.31 -37.52
C PHE A 17 -5.69 -15.29 -36.65
N LEU A 18 -6.60 -14.50 -37.24
CA LEU A 18 -7.37 -13.49 -36.54
C LEU A 18 -8.30 -14.10 -35.48
N TYR A 19 -8.86 -15.26 -35.80
CA TYR A 19 -9.76 -15.98 -34.91
C TYR A 19 -9.04 -16.47 -33.65
N GLY A 20 -7.90 -17.15 -33.82
CA GLY A 20 -7.04 -17.55 -32.71
C GLY A 20 -6.52 -16.35 -31.92
N LEU A 21 -6.13 -15.27 -32.62
CA LEU A 21 -5.67 -14.03 -31.99
C LEU A 21 -6.75 -13.40 -31.11
N ALA A 22 -8.01 -13.36 -31.57
CA ALA A 22 -9.11 -12.78 -30.80
C ALA A 22 -9.27 -13.48 -29.44
N PHE A 23 -9.33 -14.82 -29.44
CA PHE A 23 -9.46 -15.58 -28.19
C PHE A 23 -8.18 -15.55 -27.35
N PHE A 24 -7.01 -15.63 -27.97
CA PHE A 24 -5.74 -15.55 -27.24
C PHE A 24 -5.57 -14.18 -26.55
N ALA A 25 -5.87 -13.07 -27.24
CA ALA A 25 -5.86 -11.73 -26.68
C ALA A 25 -6.87 -11.58 -25.54
N MET A 26 -8.08 -12.14 -25.69
CA MET A 26 -9.07 -12.18 -24.61
C MET A 26 -8.54 -12.91 -23.38
N GLY A 27 -7.91 -14.08 -23.57
CA GLY A 27 -7.29 -14.87 -22.51
C GLY A 27 -6.20 -14.10 -21.79
N LEU A 28 -5.30 -13.43 -22.51
CA LEU A 28 -4.26 -12.59 -21.91
C LEU A 28 -4.86 -11.41 -21.13
N ALA A 29 -5.84 -10.72 -21.68
CA ALA A 29 -6.51 -9.60 -21.02
C ALA A 29 -7.18 -10.04 -19.71
N LEU A 30 -7.87 -11.17 -19.71
CA LEU A 30 -8.47 -11.76 -18.52
C LEU A 30 -7.42 -12.17 -17.48
N LEU A 31 -6.32 -12.78 -17.91
CA LEU A 31 -5.21 -13.18 -17.02
C LEU A 31 -4.59 -11.95 -16.32
N LEU A 32 -4.37 -10.87 -17.08
CA LEU A 32 -3.84 -9.61 -16.57
C LEU A 32 -4.83 -8.94 -15.59
N ALA A 33 -6.11 -8.88 -15.94
CA ALA A 33 -7.15 -8.32 -15.07
C ALA A 33 -7.26 -9.08 -13.74
N ARG A 34 -7.15 -10.42 -13.78
CA ARG A 34 -7.17 -11.28 -12.59
C ARG A 34 -5.99 -11.01 -11.66
N ARG A 35 -4.79 -10.75 -12.22
CA ARG A 35 -3.59 -10.44 -11.42
C ARG A 35 -3.65 -9.05 -10.79
N ARG A 36 -4.20 -8.06 -11.50
CA ARG A 36 -4.26 -6.67 -11.01
C ARG A 36 -5.30 -6.46 -9.91
N ASN A 37 -6.39 -7.21 -9.92
CA ASN A 37 -7.48 -7.05 -8.95
C ASN A 37 -7.87 -8.38 -8.29
N PRO A 38 -7.05 -8.91 -7.37
CA PRO A 38 -7.35 -10.18 -6.70
C PRO A 38 -8.58 -10.10 -5.79
N ALA A 39 -8.95 -8.91 -5.31
CA ALA A 39 -10.13 -8.68 -4.46
C ALA A 39 -11.47 -8.69 -5.21
N LEU A 40 -11.44 -8.87 -6.54
CA LEU A 40 -12.62 -9.02 -7.36
C LEU A 40 -13.39 -10.31 -6.98
N PRO A 41 -14.67 -10.21 -6.59
CA PRO A 41 -15.54 -11.39 -6.52
C PRO A 41 -15.62 -12.13 -7.87
N LEU A 42 -15.36 -11.41 -8.97
CA LEU A 42 -15.35 -11.90 -10.34
C LEU A 42 -14.06 -12.66 -10.71
N ALA A 43 -12.92 -12.41 -10.05
CA ALA A 43 -11.61 -12.91 -10.48
C ALA A 43 -11.51 -14.44 -10.46
N VAL A 44 -12.18 -15.08 -9.49
CA VAL A 44 -12.27 -16.55 -9.40
C VAL A 44 -13.10 -17.11 -10.56
N ALA A 45 -14.18 -16.44 -10.93
CA ALA A 45 -15.04 -16.85 -12.05
C ALA A 45 -14.39 -16.62 -13.41
N LEU A 46 -13.51 -15.62 -13.55
CA LEU A 46 -12.77 -15.38 -14.81
C LEU A 46 -11.67 -16.42 -15.05
N GLY A 47 -11.29 -17.22 -14.06
CA GLY A 47 -10.23 -18.22 -14.18
C GLY A 47 -10.52 -19.27 -15.26
N PRO A 48 -11.63 -20.02 -15.18
CA PRO A 48 -12.02 -20.97 -16.21
C PRO A 48 -12.25 -20.33 -17.59
N LEU A 49 -12.78 -19.10 -17.64
CA LEU A 49 -12.97 -18.37 -18.90
C LEU A 49 -11.63 -17.99 -19.56
N THR A 50 -10.63 -17.63 -18.75
CA THR A 50 -9.25 -17.38 -19.21
C THR A 50 -8.67 -18.64 -19.84
N LEU A 51 -8.85 -19.79 -19.17
CA LEU A 51 -8.38 -21.07 -19.66
C LEU A 51 -9.06 -21.45 -20.97
N PHE A 52 -10.38 -21.29 -21.07
CA PHE A 52 -11.12 -21.48 -22.32
C PHE A 52 -10.53 -20.62 -23.45
N ALA A 53 -10.39 -19.32 -23.23
CA ALA A 53 -9.93 -18.39 -24.26
C ALA A 53 -8.52 -18.74 -24.77
N LEU A 54 -7.59 -19.08 -23.87
CA LEU A 54 -6.23 -19.46 -24.26
C LEU A 54 -6.19 -20.81 -24.99
N LEU A 55 -6.87 -21.83 -24.47
CA LEU A 55 -6.92 -23.16 -25.10
C LEU A 55 -7.62 -23.12 -26.45
N HIS A 56 -8.71 -22.36 -26.56
CA HIS A 56 -9.46 -22.24 -27.79
C HIS A 56 -8.68 -21.42 -28.83
N GLY A 57 -8.01 -20.34 -28.42
CA GLY A 57 -7.10 -19.61 -29.31
C GLY A 57 -5.96 -20.50 -29.84
N ALA A 58 -5.39 -21.34 -28.98
CA ALA A 58 -4.38 -22.33 -29.37
C ALA A 58 -4.95 -23.41 -30.30
N HIS A 59 -6.18 -23.87 -30.07
CA HIS A 59 -6.88 -24.80 -30.97
C HIS A 59 -7.01 -24.22 -32.38
N GLU A 60 -7.46 -22.96 -32.52
CA GLU A 60 -7.62 -22.31 -33.83
C GLU A 60 -6.29 -22.09 -34.55
N TRP A 61 -5.23 -21.71 -33.84
CA TRP A 61 -3.90 -21.65 -34.44
C TRP A 61 -3.34 -23.02 -34.79
N TYR A 62 -3.65 -24.06 -34.02
CA TYR A 62 -3.26 -25.41 -34.38
C TYR A 62 -3.94 -25.88 -35.67
N GLU A 63 -5.23 -25.57 -35.88
CA GLU A 63 -5.90 -25.75 -37.18
C GLU A 63 -5.24 -24.94 -38.29
N MET A 64 -4.87 -23.68 -38.02
CA MET A 64 -4.14 -22.84 -38.98
C MET A 64 -2.84 -23.49 -39.44
N PHE A 65 -2.03 -24.01 -38.51
CA PHE A 65 -0.76 -24.65 -38.84
C PHE A 65 -0.95 -25.93 -39.64
N GLN A 66 -2.00 -26.72 -39.37
CA GLN A 66 -2.34 -27.87 -40.20
C GLN A 66 -2.73 -27.47 -41.63
N LEU A 67 -3.48 -26.37 -41.79
CA LEU A 67 -3.82 -25.84 -43.11
C LEU A 67 -2.60 -25.32 -43.87
N ILE A 68 -1.63 -24.73 -43.18
CA ILE A 68 -0.36 -24.29 -43.77
C ILE A 68 0.46 -25.51 -44.21
N ASP A 69 0.63 -26.49 -43.32
CA ASP A 69 1.39 -27.71 -43.61
C ASP A 69 0.80 -28.44 -44.81
N ALA A 70 -0.51 -28.68 -44.82
CA ALA A 70 -1.21 -29.33 -45.93
C ALA A 70 -1.04 -28.59 -47.28
N ARG A 71 -0.91 -27.26 -47.28
CA ARG A 71 -0.64 -26.48 -48.51
C ARG A 71 0.80 -26.58 -48.99
N ILE A 72 1.76 -26.75 -48.08
CA ILE A 72 3.19 -26.83 -48.39
C ILE A 72 3.56 -28.24 -48.84
N THR A 73 3.14 -29.24 -48.07
CA THR A 73 3.53 -30.65 -48.26
C THR A 73 2.56 -31.41 -49.17
N GLY A 74 1.32 -30.94 -49.30
CA GLY A 74 0.25 -31.65 -49.98
C GLY A 74 -0.24 -32.89 -49.23
N SER A 75 0.26 -33.16 -48.02
CA SER A 75 -0.14 -34.31 -47.20
C SER A 75 -1.29 -33.97 -46.25
N SER A 76 -2.14 -34.94 -45.97
CA SER A 76 -3.15 -34.82 -44.92
C SER A 76 -2.49 -34.81 -43.53
N PRO A 77 -3.11 -34.15 -42.53
CA PRO A 77 -2.62 -34.19 -41.16
C PRO A 77 -2.43 -35.62 -40.63
N SER A 78 -1.40 -35.81 -39.81
CA SER A 78 -1.18 -37.09 -39.14
C SER A 78 -2.29 -37.37 -38.12
N LEU A 79 -2.59 -38.65 -37.87
CA LEU A 79 -3.57 -39.06 -36.85
C LEU A 79 -3.21 -38.52 -35.46
N TRP A 80 -1.93 -38.45 -35.13
CA TRP A 80 -1.46 -37.86 -33.88
C TRP A 80 -1.80 -36.37 -33.80
N GLY A 81 -1.61 -35.62 -34.88
CA GLY A 81 -1.98 -34.21 -34.94
C GLY A 81 -3.47 -33.99 -34.74
N GLU A 82 -4.32 -34.81 -35.37
CA GLU A 82 -5.77 -34.74 -35.20
C GLU A 82 -6.21 -35.01 -33.75
N TRP A 83 -5.54 -35.93 -33.03
CA TRP A 83 -5.78 -36.13 -31.60
C TRP A 83 -5.41 -34.91 -30.76
N VAL A 84 -4.26 -34.29 -31.01
CA VAL A 84 -3.85 -33.06 -30.31
C VAL A 84 -4.87 -31.95 -30.53
N ARG A 85 -5.34 -31.78 -31.77
CA ARG A 85 -6.39 -30.83 -32.12
C ARG A 85 -7.67 -31.11 -31.33
N LEU A 86 -8.15 -32.34 -31.35
CA LEU A 86 -9.38 -32.74 -30.65
C LEU A 86 -9.27 -32.55 -29.12
N VAL A 87 -8.13 -32.90 -28.53
CA VAL A 87 -7.90 -32.72 -27.08
C VAL A 87 -7.91 -31.24 -26.72
N LEU A 88 -7.26 -30.37 -27.49
CA LEU A 88 -7.32 -28.92 -27.28
C LEU A 88 -8.76 -28.40 -27.34
N LEU A 89 -9.54 -28.86 -28.32
CA LEU A 89 -10.95 -28.48 -28.47
C LEU A 89 -11.76 -28.89 -27.24
N VAL A 90 -11.69 -30.16 -26.84
CA VAL A 90 -12.43 -30.71 -25.70
C VAL A 90 -12.04 -30.01 -24.40
N LEU A 91 -10.75 -29.82 -24.14
CA LEU A 91 -10.27 -29.11 -22.94
C LEU A 91 -10.76 -27.66 -22.92
N SER A 92 -10.81 -26.99 -24.07
CA SER A 92 -11.37 -25.64 -24.16
C SER A 92 -12.86 -25.63 -23.76
N PHE A 93 -13.68 -26.54 -24.30
CA PHE A 93 -15.10 -26.60 -23.94
C PHE A 93 -15.34 -27.00 -22.49
N CYS A 94 -14.52 -27.88 -21.92
CA CYS A 94 -14.56 -28.20 -20.49
C CYS A 94 -14.33 -26.94 -19.63
N ALA A 95 -13.35 -26.11 -20.00
CA ALA A 95 -13.10 -24.84 -19.32
C ALA A 95 -14.28 -23.85 -19.46
N LEU A 96 -14.95 -23.83 -20.61
CA LEU A 96 -16.14 -23.02 -20.85
C LEU A 96 -17.35 -23.50 -20.02
N ILE A 97 -17.57 -24.81 -19.92
CA ILE A 97 -18.62 -25.39 -19.07
C ILE A 97 -18.34 -25.06 -17.60
N LEU A 98 -17.09 -25.22 -17.15
CA LEU A 98 -16.68 -24.89 -15.78
C LEU A 98 -16.89 -23.40 -15.46
N PHE A 99 -16.63 -22.51 -16.42
CA PHE A 99 -17.00 -21.11 -16.32
C PHE A 99 -18.51 -20.95 -16.14
N GLY A 100 -19.28 -21.58 -17.03
CA GLY A 100 -20.74 -21.54 -17.05
C GLY A 100 -21.42 -22.01 -15.76
N THR A 101 -20.83 -22.99 -15.07
CA THR A 101 -21.37 -23.52 -13.81
C THR A 101 -20.96 -22.71 -12.57
N THR A 102 -19.99 -21.81 -12.71
CA THR A 102 -19.44 -21.05 -11.56
C THR A 102 -20.54 -20.25 -10.84
N PRO A 103 -21.45 -19.52 -11.53
CA PRO A 103 -22.51 -18.78 -10.85
C PRO A 103 -23.64 -19.65 -10.28
N MET A 104 -23.80 -20.91 -10.72
CA MET A 104 -24.83 -21.82 -10.19
C MET A 104 -24.51 -22.27 -8.77
N MET A 105 -23.22 -22.36 -8.44
CA MET A 105 -22.76 -23.06 -7.26
C MET A 105 -22.00 -22.14 -6.32
N GLN A 106 -22.76 -21.41 -5.48
CA GLN A 106 -22.32 -20.99 -4.14
C GLN A 106 -22.14 -22.19 -3.18
N VAL A 107 -22.01 -23.40 -3.72
CA VAL A 107 -21.95 -24.65 -2.97
C VAL A 107 -20.56 -24.81 -2.37
N SER A 108 -20.51 -25.12 -1.07
CA SER A 108 -19.30 -25.24 -0.24
C SER A 108 -18.30 -26.32 -0.67
N ARG A 109 -18.65 -27.18 -1.65
CA ARG A 109 -17.83 -28.31 -2.11
C ARG A 109 -17.41 -28.12 -3.57
N GLY A 110 -16.13 -27.86 -3.79
CA GLY A 110 -15.57 -27.54 -5.13
C GLY A 110 -15.74 -28.63 -6.19
N TRP A 111 -15.78 -29.91 -5.82
CA TRP A 111 -15.92 -31.02 -6.77
C TRP A 111 -17.30 -31.08 -7.46
N LEU A 112 -18.36 -30.56 -6.81
CA LEU A 112 -19.70 -30.50 -7.40
C LEU A 112 -19.74 -29.60 -8.64
N ARG A 113 -18.83 -28.61 -8.74
CA ARG A 113 -18.70 -27.73 -9.92
C ARG A 113 -18.24 -28.47 -11.17
N ALA A 114 -17.51 -29.58 -10.98
CA ALA A 114 -17.02 -30.42 -12.06
C ALA A 114 -18.04 -31.48 -12.49
N LEU A 115 -19.15 -31.69 -11.76
CA LEU A 115 -20.16 -32.70 -12.12
C LEU A 115 -20.74 -32.48 -13.52
N PRO A 116 -21.16 -31.26 -13.93
CA PRO A 116 -21.67 -31.06 -15.28
C PRO A 116 -20.61 -31.30 -16.36
N VAL A 117 -19.35 -30.96 -16.08
CA VAL A 117 -18.21 -31.24 -16.96
C VAL A 117 -18.04 -32.75 -17.13
N GLY A 118 -18.01 -33.50 -16.03
CA GLY A 118 -17.90 -34.96 -16.04
C GLY A 118 -19.09 -35.66 -16.69
N GLY A 119 -20.30 -35.17 -16.46
CA GLY A 119 -21.52 -35.70 -17.09
C GLY A 119 -21.53 -35.52 -18.60
N LEU A 120 -21.21 -34.31 -19.08
CA LEU A 120 -21.14 -34.01 -20.52
C LEU A 120 -19.95 -34.70 -21.21
N LEU A 121 -18.80 -34.82 -20.53
CA LEU A 121 -17.65 -35.60 -21.02
C LEU A 121 -18.00 -37.08 -21.15
N THR A 122 -18.66 -37.65 -20.15
CA THR A 122 -19.13 -39.05 -20.20
C THR A 122 -20.13 -39.22 -21.34
N LEU A 123 -21.07 -38.29 -21.53
CA LEU A 123 -22.01 -38.30 -22.66
C LEU A 123 -21.26 -38.28 -24.01
N TRP A 124 -20.24 -37.44 -24.14
CA TRP A 124 -19.42 -37.37 -25.35
C TRP A 124 -18.65 -38.67 -25.60
N LEU A 125 -18.00 -39.24 -24.58
CA LEU A 125 -17.27 -40.51 -24.69
C LEU A 125 -18.20 -41.68 -25.02
N LEU A 126 -19.36 -41.78 -24.38
CA LEU A 126 -20.36 -42.79 -24.67
C LEU A 126 -20.91 -42.65 -26.09
N GLY A 127 -21.21 -41.42 -26.53
CA GLY A 127 -21.61 -41.14 -27.91
C GLY A 127 -20.55 -41.58 -28.92
N GLY A 128 -19.28 -41.27 -28.65
CA GLY A 128 -18.14 -41.73 -29.44
C GLY A 128 -18.02 -43.27 -29.50
N GLY A 129 -18.17 -43.93 -28.35
CA GLY A 129 -18.17 -45.38 -28.24
C GLY A 129 -19.31 -46.04 -29.03
N VAL A 130 -20.53 -45.49 -28.94
CA VAL A 130 -21.68 -45.96 -29.74
C VAL A 130 -21.41 -45.79 -31.24
N VAL A 131 -20.86 -44.65 -31.66
CA VAL A 131 -20.50 -44.42 -33.07
C VAL A 131 -19.46 -45.43 -33.55
N TYR A 132 -18.42 -45.69 -32.75
CA TYR A 132 -17.41 -46.69 -33.07
C TYR A 132 -17.99 -48.09 -33.23
N LEU A 133 -18.85 -48.52 -32.30
CA LEU A 133 -19.46 -49.85 -32.31
C LEU A 133 -20.46 -50.03 -33.46
N VAL A 134 -21.28 -49.01 -33.76
CA VAL A 134 -22.36 -49.12 -34.76
C VAL A 134 -21.84 -48.92 -36.18
N ARG A 135 -20.90 -47.99 -36.40
CA ARG A 135 -20.46 -47.62 -37.77
C ARG A 135 -19.09 -48.15 -38.16
N GLN A 136 -18.27 -48.55 -37.21
CA GLN A 136 -16.88 -48.99 -37.45
C GLN A 136 -16.12 -48.09 -38.45
N PRO A 137 -16.13 -46.75 -38.24
CA PRO A 137 -15.50 -45.83 -39.18
C PRO A 137 -13.97 -46.00 -39.18
N ALA A 138 -13.33 -45.64 -40.29
CA ALA A 138 -11.88 -45.51 -40.34
C ALA A 138 -11.37 -44.52 -39.27
N PRO A 139 -10.13 -44.67 -38.75
CA PRO A 139 -9.63 -43.85 -37.64
C PRO A 139 -9.75 -42.33 -37.85
N ALA A 140 -9.45 -41.83 -39.06
CA ALA A 140 -9.60 -40.41 -39.39
C ALA A 140 -11.07 -39.96 -39.35
N ALA A 141 -11.98 -40.76 -39.94
CA ALA A 141 -13.41 -40.47 -39.91
C ALA A 141 -14.00 -40.55 -38.49
N LEU A 142 -13.46 -41.41 -37.62
CA LEU A 142 -13.84 -41.44 -36.21
C LEU A 142 -13.47 -40.12 -35.51
N LEU A 143 -12.28 -39.59 -35.74
CA LEU A 143 -11.85 -38.29 -35.19
C LEU A 143 -12.71 -37.14 -35.71
N ASP A 144 -13.14 -37.23 -36.97
CA ASP A 144 -14.11 -36.30 -37.56
C ASP A 144 -15.44 -36.29 -36.83
N MET A 145 -15.98 -37.48 -36.59
CA MET A 145 -17.22 -37.68 -35.84
C MET A 145 -17.09 -37.27 -34.36
N LEU A 146 -15.96 -37.55 -33.72
CA LEU A 146 -15.71 -37.16 -32.32
C LEU A 146 -15.62 -35.65 -32.12
N ASP A 147 -15.03 -34.92 -33.07
CA ASP A 147 -15.03 -33.44 -33.08
C ASP A 147 -16.45 -32.88 -33.19
N VAL A 148 -17.25 -33.42 -34.12
CA VAL A 148 -18.66 -33.03 -34.28
C VAL A 148 -19.44 -33.30 -32.99
N LEU A 149 -19.27 -34.48 -32.40
CA LEU A 149 -19.88 -34.79 -31.11
C LEU A 149 -19.38 -33.87 -29.99
N ALA A 150 -18.11 -33.47 -29.98
CA ALA A 150 -17.58 -32.56 -28.96
C ALA A 150 -18.25 -31.19 -29.06
N ARG A 151 -18.47 -30.69 -30.28
CA ARG A 151 -19.17 -29.42 -30.53
C ARG A 151 -20.63 -29.48 -30.09
N TYR A 152 -21.31 -30.60 -30.31
CA TYR A 152 -22.70 -30.79 -29.92
C TYR A 152 -22.90 -31.07 -28.43
N CYS A 153 -22.13 -31.99 -27.85
CA CYS A 153 -22.28 -32.41 -26.46
C CYS A 153 -21.60 -31.46 -25.48
N LEU A 154 -20.51 -30.80 -25.87
CA LEU A 154 -19.74 -29.91 -24.98
C LEU A 154 -19.84 -28.44 -25.41
N GLY A 155 -19.66 -28.15 -26.70
CA GLY A 155 -19.61 -26.78 -27.22
C GLY A 155 -20.92 -26.02 -27.05
N LEU A 156 -22.04 -26.59 -27.52
CA LEU A 156 -23.38 -26.01 -27.42
C LEU A 156 -23.81 -25.79 -25.96
N PRO A 157 -23.81 -26.82 -25.07
CA PRO A 157 -24.14 -26.62 -23.67
C PRO A 157 -23.16 -25.67 -22.97
N GLY A 158 -21.87 -25.76 -23.27
CA GLY A 158 -20.85 -24.88 -22.72
C GLY A 158 -21.10 -23.42 -23.04
N ALA A 159 -21.48 -23.11 -24.28
CA ALA A 159 -21.79 -21.74 -24.67
C ALA A 159 -23.11 -21.22 -24.08
N LEU A 160 -24.14 -22.07 -23.96
CA LEU A 160 -25.39 -21.73 -23.27
C LEU A 160 -25.11 -21.39 -21.79
N LEU A 161 -24.37 -22.26 -21.10
CA LEU A 161 -23.98 -22.04 -19.70
C LEU A 161 -23.06 -20.82 -19.56
N GLY A 162 -22.12 -20.62 -20.48
CA GLY A 162 -21.22 -19.47 -20.49
C GLY A 162 -21.95 -18.15 -20.69
N ALA A 163 -22.89 -18.10 -21.64
CA ALA A 163 -23.74 -16.93 -21.86
C ALA A 163 -24.63 -16.67 -20.64
N TRP A 164 -25.24 -17.70 -20.07
CA TRP A 164 -26.00 -17.60 -18.81
C TRP A 164 -25.13 -17.09 -17.66
N ALA A 165 -23.89 -17.56 -17.54
CA ALA A 165 -22.97 -17.12 -16.50
C ALA A 165 -22.60 -15.64 -16.62
N LEU A 166 -22.35 -15.15 -17.84
CA LEU A 166 -22.17 -13.73 -18.11
C LEU A 166 -23.43 -12.94 -17.74
N MET A 167 -24.62 -13.42 -18.08
CA MET A 167 -25.89 -12.76 -17.72
C MET A 167 -26.14 -12.71 -16.21
N ARG A 168 -25.77 -13.75 -15.47
CA ARG A 168 -25.87 -13.74 -14.01
C ARG A 168 -24.86 -12.79 -13.37
N GLN A 169 -23.64 -12.72 -13.90
CA GLN A 169 -22.65 -11.71 -13.48
C GLN A 169 -23.15 -10.29 -13.77
N GLN A 170 -23.79 -10.06 -14.91
CA GLN A 170 -24.39 -8.77 -15.25
C GLN A 170 -25.41 -8.31 -14.20
N GLN A 171 -26.29 -9.21 -13.73
CA GLN A 171 -27.30 -8.90 -12.72
C GLN A 171 -26.66 -8.47 -11.39
N LEU A 172 -25.66 -9.23 -10.92
CA LEU A 172 -24.92 -8.93 -9.68
C LEU A 172 -24.25 -7.55 -9.71
N LEU A 173 -23.75 -7.10 -10.87
CA LEU A 173 -23.13 -5.79 -10.99
C LEU A 173 -24.14 -4.65 -11.22
N ARG A 174 -25.33 -4.95 -11.77
CA ARG A 174 -26.42 -3.96 -11.83
C ARG A 174 -26.88 -3.55 -10.44
N GLU A 175 -26.95 -4.51 -9.51
CA GLU A 175 -27.30 -4.26 -8.10
C GLU A 175 -26.28 -3.34 -7.40
N GLN A 176 -25.06 -3.24 -7.93
CA GLN A 176 -24.00 -2.34 -7.43
C GLN A 176 -23.96 -0.97 -8.15
N ASN A 177 -25.04 -0.56 -8.84
CA ASN A 177 -25.17 0.71 -9.56
C ASN A 177 -24.21 0.93 -10.75
N LEU A 178 -23.59 -0.13 -11.30
CA LEU A 178 -22.72 -0.06 -12.47
C LEU A 178 -23.53 -0.22 -13.78
N SER A 179 -24.43 0.72 -14.08
CA SER A 179 -25.41 0.56 -15.18
C SER A 179 -24.81 0.47 -16.59
N GLN A 180 -23.66 1.11 -16.87
CA GLN A 180 -22.96 0.97 -18.16
C GLN A 180 -22.30 -0.41 -18.33
N PHE A 181 -21.82 -1.03 -17.24
CA PHE A 181 -21.23 -2.37 -17.22
C PHE A 181 -22.19 -3.43 -17.77
N SER A 182 -23.48 -3.24 -17.50
CA SER A 182 -24.53 -4.16 -17.94
C SER A 182 -24.59 -4.34 -19.46
N ARG A 183 -24.27 -3.33 -20.27
CA ARG A 183 -24.57 -3.39 -21.70
C ARG A 183 -23.49 -4.14 -22.47
N ASP A 184 -22.23 -3.88 -22.15
CA ASP A 184 -21.11 -4.59 -22.79
C ASP A 184 -21.13 -6.10 -22.43
N LEU A 185 -21.50 -6.47 -21.21
CA LEU A 185 -21.67 -7.88 -20.84
C LEU A 185 -22.82 -8.58 -21.59
N VAL A 186 -23.91 -7.85 -21.89
CA VAL A 186 -25.01 -8.36 -22.74
C VAL A 186 -24.53 -8.61 -24.15
N TRP A 187 -23.79 -7.69 -24.74
CA TRP A 187 -23.22 -7.89 -26.07
C TRP A 187 -22.20 -9.03 -26.09
N CYS A 188 -21.38 -9.16 -25.06
CA CYS A 188 -20.45 -10.27 -24.90
C CYS A 188 -21.18 -11.62 -24.81
N ALA A 189 -22.21 -11.74 -23.97
CA ALA A 189 -22.97 -12.98 -23.85
C ALA A 189 -23.75 -13.30 -25.12
N SER A 190 -24.30 -12.29 -25.80
CA SER A 190 -24.99 -12.46 -27.08
C SER A 190 -24.03 -12.95 -28.15
N ALA A 191 -22.82 -12.38 -28.23
CA ALA A 191 -21.77 -12.83 -29.15
C ALA A 191 -21.35 -14.27 -28.83
N LEU A 192 -21.12 -14.61 -27.56
CA LEU A 192 -20.79 -15.97 -27.12
C LEU A 192 -21.92 -16.97 -27.42
N LEU A 193 -23.18 -16.57 -27.24
CA LEU A 193 -24.34 -17.38 -27.51
C LEU A 193 -24.51 -17.64 -29.01
N LEU A 194 -24.42 -16.60 -29.85
CA LEU A 194 -24.45 -16.75 -31.31
C LEU A 194 -23.29 -17.61 -31.80
N TYR A 195 -22.10 -17.43 -31.20
CA TYR A 195 -20.91 -18.22 -31.50
C TYR A 195 -21.12 -19.69 -31.12
N GLY A 196 -21.71 -19.94 -29.96
CA GLY A 196 -21.96 -21.26 -29.44
C GLY A 196 -23.06 -22.02 -30.17
N VAL A 197 -24.17 -21.35 -30.47
CA VAL A 197 -25.33 -21.98 -31.10
C VAL A 197 -25.09 -22.10 -32.59
N VAL A 198 -24.89 -20.98 -33.29
CA VAL A 198 -24.73 -21.01 -34.75
C VAL A 198 -23.36 -21.56 -35.10
N GLY A 199 -22.30 -21.09 -34.43
CA GLY A 199 -20.95 -21.52 -34.74
C GLY A 199 -20.72 -23.02 -34.49
N GLN A 200 -21.33 -23.64 -33.48
CA GLN A 200 -21.15 -25.08 -33.22
C GLN A 200 -22.21 -25.98 -33.86
N LEU A 201 -23.27 -25.41 -34.45
CA LEU A 201 -24.26 -26.17 -35.22
C LEU A 201 -23.76 -26.46 -36.64
N PHE A 202 -23.13 -25.46 -37.28
CA PHE A 202 -22.53 -25.62 -38.61
C PHE A 202 -21.09 -26.11 -38.50
N VAL A 203 -20.92 -27.42 -38.52
CA VAL A 203 -19.63 -28.12 -38.37
C VAL A 203 -19.19 -28.79 -39.66
N ARG A 204 -18.04 -29.46 -39.65
CA ARG A 204 -17.58 -30.24 -40.80
C ARG A 204 -18.61 -31.33 -41.18
N PRO A 205 -18.80 -31.63 -42.48
CA PRO A 205 -19.74 -32.64 -42.92
C PRO A 205 -19.28 -34.04 -42.45
N THR A 206 -20.16 -34.77 -41.78
CA THR A 206 -19.93 -36.17 -41.40
C THR A 206 -21.22 -36.98 -41.55
N ALA A 207 -21.13 -38.31 -41.37
CA ALA A 207 -22.29 -39.19 -41.36
C ALA A 207 -23.19 -39.06 -40.11
N LEU A 208 -22.87 -38.16 -39.18
CA LEU A 208 -23.67 -37.92 -37.98
C LEU A 208 -24.74 -36.84 -38.20
N PRO A 209 -26.01 -37.08 -37.86
CA PRO A 209 -27.00 -36.02 -37.83
C PRO A 209 -26.73 -35.04 -36.66
N PRO A 210 -27.03 -33.73 -36.78
CA PRO A 210 -27.50 -33.03 -37.98
C PRO A 210 -26.39 -32.60 -38.96
N SER A 211 -25.12 -32.97 -38.77
CA SER A 211 -24.02 -32.55 -39.67
C SER A 211 -24.13 -33.07 -41.11
N THR A 212 -25.05 -34.00 -41.36
CA THR A 212 -25.43 -34.43 -42.71
C THR A 212 -26.18 -33.34 -43.49
N VAL A 213 -26.93 -32.47 -42.80
CA VAL A 213 -27.74 -31.40 -43.40
C VAL A 213 -27.24 -30.01 -43.02
N LEU A 214 -26.85 -29.81 -41.76
CA LEU A 214 -26.33 -28.56 -41.24
C LEU A 214 -24.82 -28.66 -41.08
N ASN A 215 -24.08 -28.26 -42.10
CA ASN A 215 -22.62 -28.29 -42.12
C ASN A 215 -22.00 -27.04 -42.74
N SER A 216 -20.68 -26.93 -42.67
CA SER A 216 -19.91 -25.81 -43.20
C SER A 216 -20.14 -25.53 -44.68
N GLU A 217 -20.41 -26.56 -45.49
CA GLU A 217 -20.69 -26.41 -46.92
C GLU A 217 -22.09 -25.81 -47.15
N THR A 218 -23.11 -26.30 -46.43
CA THR A 218 -24.46 -25.71 -46.48
C THR A 218 -24.50 -24.27 -46.00
N PHE A 219 -23.72 -23.93 -44.96
CA PHE A 219 -23.58 -22.55 -44.50
C PHE A 219 -22.95 -21.66 -45.59
N LEU A 220 -21.88 -22.15 -46.23
CA LEU A 220 -21.23 -21.44 -47.34
C LEU A 220 -22.18 -21.25 -48.53
N ALA A 221 -23.01 -22.24 -48.83
CA ALA A 221 -24.00 -22.17 -49.90
C ALA A 221 -25.12 -21.14 -49.59
N TRP A 222 -25.58 -21.06 -48.35
CA TRP A 222 -26.66 -20.15 -47.96
C TRP A 222 -26.21 -18.70 -47.80
N PHE A 223 -25.06 -18.47 -47.16
CA PHE A 223 -24.60 -17.12 -46.80
C PHE A 223 -23.49 -16.58 -47.70
N GLY A 224 -22.87 -17.42 -48.54
CA GLY A 224 -21.76 -17.03 -49.40
C GLY A 224 -20.45 -16.73 -48.65
N VAL A 225 -20.40 -16.95 -47.33
CA VAL A 225 -19.22 -16.74 -46.49
C VAL A 225 -18.90 -18.01 -45.68
N PRO A 226 -17.62 -18.32 -45.44
CA PRO A 226 -17.23 -19.48 -44.64
C PRO A 226 -17.62 -19.27 -43.17
N VAL A 227 -18.13 -20.33 -42.52
CA VAL A 227 -18.54 -20.29 -41.10
C VAL A 227 -17.39 -19.88 -40.17
N GLN A 228 -16.15 -20.17 -40.56
CA GLN A 228 -14.95 -19.76 -39.85
C GLN A 228 -14.86 -18.24 -39.70
N LEU A 229 -15.24 -17.47 -40.73
CA LEU A 229 -15.24 -16.01 -40.67
C LEU A 229 -16.31 -15.51 -39.70
N PHE A 230 -17.50 -16.10 -39.73
CA PHE A 230 -18.56 -15.80 -38.77
C PHE A 230 -18.11 -16.04 -37.32
N ARG A 231 -17.47 -17.19 -37.06
CA ARG A 231 -16.87 -17.51 -35.75
C ARG A 231 -15.80 -16.50 -35.35
N ALA A 232 -14.91 -16.12 -36.27
CA ALA A 232 -13.85 -15.15 -36.03
C ALA A 232 -14.40 -13.76 -35.66
N LEU A 233 -15.43 -13.30 -36.35
CA LEU A 233 -16.09 -12.02 -36.08
C LEU A 233 -16.76 -12.02 -34.71
N LEU A 234 -17.47 -13.09 -34.36
CA LEU A 234 -18.11 -13.20 -33.05
C LEU A 234 -17.10 -13.34 -31.92
N ALA A 235 -15.99 -14.05 -32.14
CA ALA A 235 -14.89 -14.11 -31.19
C ALA A 235 -14.27 -12.72 -30.99
N GLY A 236 -14.01 -11.98 -32.07
CA GLY A 236 -13.53 -10.59 -32.00
C GLY A 236 -14.50 -9.68 -31.23
N GLY A 237 -15.81 -9.79 -31.51
CA GLY A 237 -16.84 -9.07 -30.77
C GLY A 237 -16.84 -9.42 -29.27
N CYS A 238 -16.81 -10.71 -28.94
CA CYS A 238 -16.71 -11.21 -27.57
C CYS A 238 -15.48 -10.63 -26.86
N THR A 239 -14.30 -10.70 -27.50
CA THR A 239 -13.05 -10.13 -26.98
C THR A 239 -13.15 -8.64 -26.73
N ILE A 240 -13.66 -7.86 -27.68
CA ILE A 240 -13.78 -6.39 -27.55
C ILE A 240 -14.72 -6.04 -26.40
N PHE A 241 -15.91 -6.63 -26.35
CA PHE A 241 -16.89 -6.32 -25.31
C PHE A 241 -16.41 -6.78 -23.93
N LEU A 242 -15.74 -7.92 -23.84
CA LEU A 242 -15.19 -8.39 -22.58
C LEU A 242 -14.05 -7.49 -22.09
N ILE A 243 -13.12 -7.08 -22.96
CA ILE A 243 -12.05 -6.15 -22.60
C ILE A 243 -12.62 -4.81 -22.15
N LYS A 244 -13.63 -4.28 -22.85
CA LYS A 244 -14.32 -3.05 -22.42
C LYS A 244 -14.94 -3.21 -21.04
N ALA A 245 -15.61 -4.33 -20.78
CA ALA A 245 -16.18 -4.63 -19.47
C ALA A 245 -15.11 -4.71 -18.36
N LEU A 246 -13.94 -5.29 -18.64
CA LEU A 246 -12.82 -5.36 -17.70
C LEU A 246 -12.19 -3.99 -17.41
N ARG A 247 -12.02 -3.13 -18.43
CA ARG A 247 -11.40 -1.81 -18.26
C ARG A 247 -12.18 -0.92 -17.31
N ILE A 248 -13.51 -0.99 -17.39
CA ILE A 248 -14.40 -0.25 -16.50
C ILE A 248 -14.24 -0.74 -15.06
N PHE A 249 -14.02 -2.05 -14.87
CA PHE A 249 -13.76 -2.60 -13.54
C PHE A 249 -12.44 -2.08 -12.95
N ASP A 250 -11.37 -2.01 -13.74
CA ASP A 250 -10.08 -1.47 -13.27
C ASP A 250 -10.24 -0.04 -12.74
N VAL A 251 -11.02 0.80 -13.42
CA VAL A 251 -11.29 2.18 -13.01
C VAL A 251 -12.06 2.23 -11.68
N GLU A 252 -13.09 1.39 -11.53
CA GLU A 252 -13.90 1.32 -10.33
C GLU A 252 -13.11 0.82 -9.10
N SER A 253 -12.25 -0.18 -9.30
CA SER A 253 -11.34 -0.69 -8.26
C SER A 253 -10.38 0.40 -7.77
N GLN A 254 -9.78 1.14 -8.71
CA GLN A 254 -8.90 2.26 -8.38
C GLN A 254 -9.63 3.37 -7.61
N ARG A 255 -10.87 3.67 -7.98
CA ARG A 255 -11.70 4.64 -7.28
C ARG A 255 -11.96 4.24 -5.83
N ARG A 256 -12.37 2.98 -5.58
CA ARG A 256 -12.60 2.48 -4.22
C ARG A 256 -11.33 2.51 -3.37
N LEU A 257 -10.18 2.18 -3.97
CA LEU A 257 -8.89 2.25 -3.27
C LEU A 257 -8.51 3.69 -2.93
N ALA A 258 -8.78 4.64 -3.84
CA ALA A 258 -8.57 6.06 -3.59
C ALA A 258 -9.48 6.58 -2.46
N GLU A 259 -10.76 6.22 -2.46
CA GLU A 259 -11.72 6.58 -1.40
C GLU A 259 -11.32 5.97 -0.05
N ALA A 260 -10.86 4.71 -0.02
CA ALA A 260 -10.35 4.06 1.19
C ALA A 260 -9.05 4.68 1.71
N ASN A 261 -8.15 5.07 0.81
CA ASN A 261 -6.94 5.79 1.19
C ASN A 261 -7.27 7.19 1.73
N GLN A 262 -8.23 7.89 1.11
CA GLN A 262 -8.65 9.20 1.55
C GLN A 262 -9.31 9.15 2.93
N SER A 263 -10.18 8.18 3.20
CA SER A 263 -10.79 8.00 4.53
C SER A 263 -9.74 7.66 5.59
N ARG A 264 -8.75 6.83 5.25
CA ARG A 264 -7.61 6.52 6.13
C ARG A 264 -6.76 7.75 6.44
N LEU A 265 -6.48 8.59 5.44
CA LEU A 265 -5.74 9.85 5.63
C LEU A 265 -6.54 10.85 6.48
N GLN A 266 -7.86 10.94 6.27
CA GLN A 266 -8.73 11.77 7.09
C GLN A 266 -8.72 11.31 8.56
N ALA A 267 -8.85 10.01 8.82
CA ALA A 267 -8.77 9.45 10.17
C ALA A 267 -7.41 9.77 10.83
N GLN A 268 -6.30 9.60 10.12
CA GLN A 268 -4.97 9.95 10.63
C GLN A 268 -4.85 11.45 10.93
N SER A 269 -5.38 12.31 10.06
CA SER A 269 -5.35 13.76 10.28
C SER A 269 -6.16 14.19 11.51
N GLN A 270 -7.29 13.52 11.77
CA GLN A 270 -8.10 13.77 12.97
C GLN A 270 -7.38 13.35 14.25
N VAL A 271 -6.69 12.21 14.24
CA VAL A 271 -5.88 11.74 15.38
C VAL A 271 -4.75 12.73 15.68
N LEU A 272 -3.99 13.14 14.66
CA LEU A 272 -2.92 14.14 14.82
C LEU A 272 -3.44 15.49 15.31
N ALA A 273 -4.61 15.92 14.84
CA ALA A 273 -5.24 17.14 15.30
C ALA A 273 -5.68 17.05 16.77
N ALA A 274 -6.18 15.88 17.21
CA ALA A 274 -6.53 15.65 18.61
C ALA A 274 -5.29 15.64 19.53
N GLU A 275 -4.19 15.02 19.09
CA GLU A 275 -2.92 15.01 19.83
C GLU A 275 -2.33 16.43 19.96
N ARG A 276 -2.40 17.25 18.90
CA ARG A 276 -1.97 18.65 18.98
C ARG A 276 -2.79 19.46 19.99
N ARG A 277 -4.09 19.18 20.10
CA ARG A 277 -4.96 19.85 21.08
C ARG A 277 -4.60 19.46 22.50
N SER A 278 -4.38 18.16 22.77
CA SER A 278 -3.98 17.71 24.12
C SER A 278 -2.63 18.28 24.53
N VAL A 279 -1.65 18.34 23.61
CA VAL A 279 -0.35 18.98 23.89
C VAL A 279 -0.49 20.47 24.19
N ALA A 280 -1.32 21.20 23.44
CA ALA A 280 -1.57 22.62 23.69
C ALA A 280 -2.26 22.86 25.05
N GLU A 281 -3.20 21.99 25.43
CA GLU A 281 -3.89 22.04 26.72
C GLU A 281 -2.93 21.77 27.89
N ILE A 282 -2.09 20.75 27.78
CA ILE A 282 -1.05 20.44 28.78
C ILE A 282 -0.08 21.62 28.92
N SER A 283 0.35 22.23 27.81
CA SER A 283 1.22 23.40 27.85
C SER A 283 0.57 24.57 28.61
N ARG A 284 -0.71 24.85 28.34
CA ARG A 284 -1.45 25.92 29.02
C ARG A 284 -1.57 25.69 30.52
N LEU A 285 -1.92 24.46 30.93
CA LEU A 285 -2.00 24.08 32.34
C LEU A 285 -0.64 24.23 33.04
N ASN A 286 0.44 23.85 32.38
CA ASN A 286 1.80 24.03 32.90
C ASN A 286 2.16 25.51 33.11
N ASP A 287 1.77 26.39 32.20
CA ASP A 287 2.02 27.83 32.34
C ASP A 287 1.21 28.44 33.50
N GLU A 288 -0.05 28.02 33.67
CA GLU A 288 -0.90 28.46 34.78
C GLU A 288 -0.39 27.99 36.16
N LEU A 289 0.08 26.75 36.23
CA LEU A 289 0.78 26.20 37.40
C LEU A 289 2.04 27.00 37.74
N ARG A 290 2.84 27.39 36.74
CA ARG A 290 4.06 28.19 36.94
C ARG A 290 3.74 29.58 37.49
N LEU A 291 2.70 30.23 36.97
CA LEU A 291 2.25 31.53 37.47
C LEU A 291 1.78 31.44 38.92
N SER A 292 0.93 30.46 39.25
CA SER A 292 0.45 30.24 40.62
C SER A 292 1.60 29.95 41.60
N THR A 293 2.59 29.15 41.18
CA THR A 293 3.78 28.87 42.00
C THR A 293 4.60 30.13 42.25
N ARG A 294 4.73 31.01 41.24
CA ARG A 294 5.43 32.28 41.36
C ARG A 294 4.73 33.23 42.33
N GLU A 295 3.41 33.31 42.29
CA GLU A 295 2.61 34.12 43.21
C GLU A 295 2.75 33.64 44.66
N LEU A 296 2.68 32.33 44.89
CA LEU A 296 2.92 31.73 46.21
C LEU A 296 4.33 32.02 46.74
N SER A 297 5.35 31.98 45.87
CA SER A 297 6.72 32.33 46.24
C SER A 297 6.83 33.79 46.70
N LEU A 298 6.19 34.73 46.00
CA LEU A 298 6.18 36.15 46.37
C LEU A 298 5.45 36.40 47.69
N LEU A 299 4.33 35.70 47.94
CA LEU A 299 3.60 35.79 49.20
C LEU A 299 4.41 35.25 50.38
N LEU A 300 5.14 34.15 50.18
CA LEU A 300 6.07 33.61 51.18
C LEU A 300 7.20 34.60 51.46
N GLU A 301 7.76 35.24 50.43
CA GLU A 301 8.83 36.23 50.57
C GLU A 301 8.35 37.46 51.35
N LEU A 302 7.14 37.97 51.06
CA LEU A 302 6.48 39.04 51.82
C LEU A 302 6.19 38.65 53.27
N SER A 303 5.70 37.43 53.51
CA SER A 303 5.50 36.91 54.87
C SER A 303 6.80 36.81 55.65
N ASN A 304 7.90 36.43 54.99
CA ASN A 304 9.21 36.32 55.62
C ASN A 304 9.81 37.71 55.95
N ILE A 305 9.46 38.74 55.18
CA ILE A 305 9.81 40.14 55.45
C ILE A 305 9.06 40.67 56.70
N LEU A 306 7.83 40.22 56.95
CA LEU A 306 6.97 40.74 58.01
C LEU A 306 7.19 40.11 59.40
N VAL A 307 7.93 39.00 59.52
CA VAL A 307 7.87 38.14 60.73
C VAL A 307 9.11 38.12 61.63
N THR A 308 10.25 38.79 61.35
CA THR A 308 11.38 38.72 62.31
C THR A 308 12.15 40.03 62.55
N PRO A 309 12.15 40.57 63.80
CA PRO A 309 13.15 41.53 64.25
C PRO A 309 14.34 40.75 64.84
N GLN A 310 15.29 40.37 64.00
CA GLN A 310 16.58 39.82 64.44
C GLN A 310 17.73 40.75 64.05
N ALA A 311 18.70 40.89 64.95
CA ALA A 311 19.84 41.78 64.79
C ALA A 311 20.65 41.43 63.52
N LEU A 312 20.96 42.45 62.73
CA LEU A 312 21.60 42.37 61.41
C LEU A 312 22.85 41.48 61.37
N ALA A 313 23.65 41.48 62.44
CA ALA A 313 24.87 40.70 62.55
C ALA A 313 24.60 39.18 62.49
N THR A 314 23.54 38.69 63.13
CA THR A 314 23.17 37.27 63.14
C THR A 314 22.60 36.83 61.79
N ARG A 315 21.87 37.73 61.11
CA ARG A 315 21.27 37.49 59.79
C ARG A 315 22.34 37.29 58.71
N LEU A 316 23.41 38.09 58.75
CA LEU A 316 24.52 37.97 57.80
C LEU A 316 25.25 36.64 57.96
N THR A 317 25.51 36.18 59.19
CA THR A 317 26.19 34.90 59.42
C THR A 317 25.39 33.72 58.87
N THR A 318 24.09 33.66 59.18
CA THR A 318 23.21 32.57 58.70
C THR A 318 23.05 32.58 57.18
N ILE A 319 23.01 33.77 56.54
CA ILE A 319 22.95 33.87 55.08
C ILE A 319 24.25 33.38 54.44
N ILE A 320 25.42 33.75 54.99
CA ILE A 320 26.72 33.31 54.47
C ILE A 320 26.85 31.79 54.60
N GLU A 321 26.49 31.22 55.75
CA GLU A 321 26.50 29.76 55.97
C GLU A 321 25.65 29.05 54.93
N LYS A 322 24.41 29.51 54.71
CA LYS A 322 23.50 28.89 53.75
C LYS A 322 23.95 29.06 52.29
N ILE A 323 24.65 30.14 51.96
CA ILE A 323 25.27 30.33 50.64
C ILE A 323 26.43 29.35 50.44
N VAL A 324 27.31 29.20 51.44
CA VAL A 324 28.45 28.28 51.38
C VAL A 324 27.97 26.82 51.31
N GLU A 325 26.95 26.43 52.08
CA GLU A 325 26.39 25.07 52.04
C GLU A 325 25.77 24.71 50.67
N ASN A 326 25.15 25.67 49.97
CA ASN A 326 24.53 25.41 48.66
C ASN A 326 25.51 25.53 47.50
N LEU A 327 26.68 26.15 47.69
CA LEU A 327 27.74 26.26 46.70
C LEU A 327 28.78 25.16 46.92
N HIS A 328 28.56 24.01 46.27
CA HIS A 328 29.39 22.79 46.35
C HIS A 328 30.88 22.94 45.92
N PHE A 329 31.38 24.15 45.68
CA PHE A 329 32.75 24.42 45.24
C PHE A 329 33.50 25.41 46.13
N THR A 330 32.97 25.77 47.30
CA THR A 330 33.57 26.77 48.20
C THR A 330 33.67 26.22 49.62
N ASP A 331 34.86 26.29 50.22
CA ASP A 331 35.13 25.75 51.56
C ASP A 331 34.96 26.78 52.69
N ALA A 332 35.00 28.08 52.36
CA ALA A 332 34.93 29.18 53.33
C ALA A 332 34.40 30.47 52.68
N GLY A 333 33.75 31.35 53.45
CA GLY A 333 33.13 32.58 52.95
C GLY A 333 33.28 33.76 53.91
N LEU A 334 33.41 34.97 53.36
CA LEU A 334 33.61 36.23 54.10
C LEU A 334 32.77 37.34 53.46
N ILE A 335 32.01 38.08 54.26
CA ILE A 335 31.35 39.33 53.84
C ILE A 335 31.96 40.49 54.62
N LEU A 336 32.31 41.54 53.87
CA LEU A 336 32.88 42.77 54.40
C LEU A 336 31.89 43.91 54.23
N LEU A 337 31.64 44.63 55.31
CA LEU A 337 30.92 45.90 55.28
C LEU A 337 31.95 47.03 55.38
N ILE A 338 31.98 47.87 54.35
CA ILE A 338 32.87 49.03 54.26
C ILE A 338 32.02 50.28 54.31
N ASP A 339 32.33 51.19 55.23
CA ASP A 339 31.71 52.51 55.27
C ASP A 339 32.23 53.36 54.11
N GLN A 340 31.33 53.79 53.22
CA GLN A 340 31.69 54.56 52.04
C GLN A 340 32.27 55.95 52.35
N LYS A 341 31.99 56.52 53.54
CA LYS A 341 32.48 57.88 53.88
C LYS A 341 33.93 57.90 54.34
N ASN A 342 34.40 56.85 55.02
CA ASN A 342 35.74 56.80 55.61
C ASN A 342 36.63 55.70 55.02
N GLY A 343 36.10 54.81 54.16
CA GLY A 343 36.85 53.68 53.58
C GLY A 343 37.29 52.63 54.61
N THR A 344 36.88 52.77 55.86
CA THR A 344 37.21 51.86 56.95
C THR A 344 36.28 50.65 56.92
N THR A 345 36.86 49.45 57.06
CA THR A 345 36.10 48.20 57.19
C THR A 345 35.48 48.19 58.57
N THR A 346 34.15 48.31 58.66
CA THR A 346 33.46 48.49 59.94
C THR A 346 33.05 47.18 60.58
N ASN A 347 32.66 46.17 59.79
CA ASN A 347 32.29 44.83 60.28
C ASN A 347 32.57 43.75 59.23
N ALA A 348 33.06 42.59 59.67
CA ALA A 348 33.32 41.43 58.82
C ALA A 348 32.68 40.18 59.45
N THR A 349 31.90 39.43 58.68
CA THR A 349 31.31 38.15 59.08
C THR A 349 31.88 37.05 58.21
N HIS A 350 32.24 35.90 58.81
CA HIS A 350 32.93 34.82 58.12
C HIS A 350 32.42 33.44 58.54
N THR A 351 32.66 32.43 57.70
CA THR A 351 32.46 31.01 57.99
C THR A 351 33.58 30.18 57.33
N GLY A 352 33.93 29.04 57.91
CA GLY A 352 34.93 28.11 57.35
C GLY A 352 36.41 28.48 57.55
N PHE A 353 36.73 29.48 58.39
CA PHE A 353 38.11 29.85 58.74
C PHE A 353 38.45 29.40 60.17
N LEU A 354 39.54 28.63 60.33
CA LEU A 354 40.08 28.22 61.63
C LEU A 354 40.99 29.35 62.14
N GLU A 355 40.55 30.11 63.15
CA GLU A 355 41.24 31.27 63.75
C GLU A 355 41.46 32.48 62.80
N PRO A 356 40.51 33.44 62.73
CA PRO A 356 40.61 34.61 61.86
C PRO A 356 41.60 35.65 62.42
N VAL A 357 42.89 35.50 62.09
CA VAL A 357 43.95 36.46 62.47
C VAL A 357 44.41 37.25 61.24
N ASP A 358 44.42 38.59 61.36
CA ASP A 358 44.95 39.50 60.34
C ASP A 358 46.47 39.67 60.50
N ASP A 359 47.22 38.61 60.13
CA ASP A 359 48.68 38.51 60.24
C ASP A 359 49.42 38.80 58.91
N GLY A 360 48.66 39.12 57.85
CA GLY A 360 49.17 39.36 56.50
C GLY A 360 49.60 38.11 55.70
N GLN A 361 49.58 36.92 56.30
CA GLN A 361 49.97 35.67 55.60
C GLN A 361 48.87 34.60 55.58
N SER A 362 47.98 34.59 56.56
CA SER A 362 46.87 33.65 56.72
C SER A 362 45.89 33.66 55.55
N ARG A 363 45.16 32.55 55.38
CA ARG A 363 44.10 32.44 54.37
C ARG A 363 43.02 33.52 54.58
N TYR A 364 42.75 33.88 55.83
CA TYR A 364 41.80 34.93 56.19
C TYR A 364 42.29 36.32 55.76
N SER A 365 43.53 36.70 56.07
CA SER A 365 44.10 38.00 55.71
C SER A 365 44.22 38.20 54.20
N ARG A 366 44.58 37.15 53.44
CA ARG A 366 44.57 37.17 51.97
C ARG A 366 43.18 37.36 51.36
N THR A 367 42.17 36.71 51.95
CA THR A 367 40.76 36.86 51.51
C THR A 367 40.25 38.28 51.81
N LEU A 368 40.57 38.80 52.99
CA LEU A 368 40.25 40.16 53.42
C LEU A 368 40.90 41.21 52.50
N ALA A 369 42.17 41.03 52.15
CA ALA A 369 42.91 41.92 51.25
C ALA A 369 42.31 41.95 49.84
N LEU A 370 41.94 40.78 49.27
CA LEU A 370 41.30 40.71 47.97
C LEU A 370 39.91 41.38 47.97
N GLY A 371 39.12 41.18 49.03
CA GLY A 371 37.81 41.82 49.19
C GLY A 371 37.90 43.34 49.31
N ARG A 372 38.87 43.86 50.07
CA ARG A 372 39.14 45.31 50.15
C ARG A 372 39.54 45.89 48.80
N ARG A 373 40.43 45.20 48.07
CA ARG A 373 40.86 45.63 46.73
C ARG A 373 39.71 45.65 45.73
N SER A 374 38.92 44.59 45.68
CA SER A 374 37.74 44.48 44.82
C SER A 374 36.72 45.59 45.10
N THR A 375 36.51 45.93 46.38
CA THR A 375 35.59 47.00 46.77
C THR A 375 36.15 48.39 46.43
N ALA A 376 37.44 48.62 46.63
CA ALA A 376 38.09 49.89 46.28
C ALA A 376 38.08 50.14 44.76
N GLU A 377 38.24 49.07 43.97
CA GLU A 377 38.23 49.14 42.50
C GLU A 377 36.80 49.08 41.91
N GLY A 378 35.79 48.73 42.71
CA GLY A 378 34.40 48.56 42.27
C GLY A 378 34.22 47.42 41.25
N ARG A 379 35.16 46.48 41.20
CA ARG A 379 35.25 45.41 40.19
C ARG A 379 35.32 44.03 40.83
N ALA A 380 34.72 43.03 40.18
CA ALA A 380 34.84 41.65 40.63
C ALA A 380 36.23 41.11 40.28
N LEU A 381 36.87 40.45 41.24
CA LEU A 381 38.24 39.96 41.12
C LEU A 381 38.29 38.46 41.42
N CYS A 382 39.14 37.71 40.71
CA CYS A 382 39.56 36.38 41.14
C CYS A 382 41.06 36.25 41.25
N SER A 383 41.51 35.53 42.27
CA SER A 383 42.91 35.29 42.57
C SER A 383 43.23 33.81 42.44
N HIS A 384 44.37 33.51 41.81
CA HIS A 384 44.81 32.17 41.45
C HIS A 384 46.03 31.73 42.28
N ALA A 385 46.31 30.41 42.28
CA ALA A 385 47.38 29.83 43.09
C ALA A 385 48.80 30.30 42.73
N ASP A 386 48.98 30.90 41.55
CA ASP A 386 50.23 31.50 41.08
C ASP A 386 50.39 32.97 41.51
N GLY A 387 49.43 33.52 42.26
CA GLY A 387 49.46 34.88 42.79
C GLY A 387 48.91 35.96 41.85
N GLN A 388 48.46 35.58 40.65
CA GLN A 388 47.81 36.49 39.69
C GLN A 388 46.38 36.84 40.14
N VAL A 389 45.97 38.08 39.87
CA VAL A 389 44.61 38.59 40.17
C VAL A 389 44.01 39.12 38.87
N LEU A 390 42.86 38.57 38.48
CA LEU A 390 42.16 38.91 37.24
C LEU A 390 40.83 39.61 37.54
N GLU A 391 40.45 40.53 36.67
CA GLU A 391 39.15 41.21 36.70
C GLU A 391 38.09 40.41 35.94
N ILE A 392 36.87 40.38 36.48
CA ILE A 392 35.73 39.66 35.94
C ILE A 392 34.61 40.65 35.64
N GLN A 393 34.01 40.55 34.45
CA GLN A 393 32.77 41.27 34.14
C GLN A 393 31.57 40.46 34.65
N VAL A 394 30.77 41.08 35.52
CA VAL A 394 29.63 40.44 36.17
C VAL A 394 28.41 40.45 35.25
N GLU A 395 28.29 39.47 34.36
CA GLU A 395 27.00 39.07 33.77
C GLU A 395 26.47 37.83 34.50
N VAL A 396 25.20 37.90 34.90
CA VAL A 396 24.56 37.22 36.06
C VAL A 396 24.62 35.68 36.07
N ASN A 397 25.22 35.00 35.09
CA ASN A 397 25.21 33.52 35.04
C ASN A 397 26.56 32.83 34.73
N LEU A 398 27.71 33.52 34.74
CA LEU A 398 28.98 32.94 34.25
C LEU A 398 30.21 33.09 35.17
N LEU A 399 30.01 33.35 36.46
CA LEU A 399 31.11 33.58 37.43
C LEU A 399 32.17 32.47 37.48
N LYS A 400 31.75 31.20 37.41
CA LYS A 400 32.67 30.05 37.45
C LYS A 400 33.39 29.82 36.12
N GLN A 401 32.76 30.13 34.98
CA GLN A 401 33.35 29.90 33.66
C GLN A 401 34.42 30.95 33.30
N ALA A 402 34.27 32.20 33.74
CA ALA A 402 35.24 33.26 33.44
C ALA A 402 36.58 33.06 34.15
N CYS A 403 36.58 32.71 35.45
CA CYS A 403 37.84 32.48 36.18
C CYS A 403 38.47 31.11 35.88
N ALA A 404 37.68 30.08 35.58
CA ALA A 404 38.21 28.75 35.26
C ALA A 404 38.94 28.65 33.91
N GLN A 405 38.90 29.71 33.07
CA GLN A 405 39.63 29.76 31.81
C GLN A 405 41.13 30.03 31.98
N TYR A 406 41.57 30.51 33.15
CA TYR A 406 42.98 30.73 33.44
C TYR A 406 43.67 29.45 33.94
N VAL A 407 44.94 29.28 33.57
CA VAL A 407 45.69 28.00 33.68
C VAL A 407 45.89 27.53 35.12
N SER A 408 46.00 28.44 36.07
CA SER A 408 46.21 28.15 37.50
C SER A 408 44.86 28.04 38.25
N PRO A 409 44.70 27.13 39.24
CA PRO A 409 43.43 27.00 39.96
C PRO A 409 43.07 28.27 40.71
N THR A 410 41.81 28.69 40.61
CA THR A 410 41.26 29.82 41.36
C THR A 410 41.17 29.48 42.84
N LEU A 411 41.73 30.35 43.69
CA LEU A 411 41.72 30.19 45.15
C LEU A 411 40.67 31.08 45.82
N TYR A 412 40.47 32.30 45.31
CA TYR A 412 39.59 33.29 45.93
C TYR A 412 38.82 34.06 44.85
N ILE A 413 37.56 34.38 45.13
CA ILE A 413 36.72 35.22 44.28
C ILE A 413 36.12 36.32 45.17
N ALA A 414 36.26 37.58 44.75
CA ALA A 414 35.72 38.75 45.42
C ALA A 414 34.74 39.46 44.48
N LEU A 415 33.57 39.80 45.01
CA LEU A 415 32.46 40.39 44.27
C LEU A 415 32.00 41.65 45.01
N PRO A 416 32.16 42.85 44.45
CA PRO A 416 31.68 44.06 45.09
C PRO A 416 30.17 44.19 44.82
N ILE A 417 29.40 44.35 45.88
CA ILE A 417 27.96 44.58 45.79
C ILE A 417 27.69 46.00 46.28
N HIS A 418 27.31 46.89 45.37
CA HIS A 418 26.86 48.23 45.73
C HIS A 418 25.36 48.21 46.02
N ALA A 419 24.98 48.30 47.30
CA ALA A 419 23.62 48.60 47.69
C ALA A 419 23.44 50.13 47.77
N GLN A 420 22.92 50.75 46.71
CA GLN A 420 22.37 52.11 46.84
C GLN A 420 21.04 52.00 47.60
N GLN A 421 21.02 52.34 48.89
CA GLN A 421 19.77 52.72 49.55
C GLN A 421 19.33 54.04 48.92
N GLN A 422 18.41 53.98 47.96
CA GLN A 422 17.57 55.12 47.64
C GLN A 422 16.74 55.41 48.90
N VAL A 423 17.16 56.43 49.65
CA VAL A 423 16.38 56.99 50.78
C VAL A 423 15.33 57.92 50.22
#